data_AF-A0A1J3JYP2-F1
#
_entry.id   AF-A0A1J3JYP2-F1
#
_cell.length_a   1.000
_cell.length_b   1.000
_cell.length_c   1.000
_cell.angle_alpha   90.00
_cell.angle_beta   90.00
_cell.angle_gamma   90.00
#
_symmetry.space_group_name_H-M   'P 1'
#
loop_
_entity.id
_entity.type
_entity.pdbx_description
1 polymer ?
#
loop_
_entity_poly.entity_id
_entity_poly.type
_entity_poly.pdbx_seq_one_letter_code
_entity_poly.pdbx_strand_id
1 'polypeptide(L)'
;SPPPPYYYQSPPPPPKTYSPPYYYSSPPPPPKSYSPPYYYTSPPPPVSYPHPHPHPHPKPLVFKVVGKVYCYRCYDWTNPKKSHHKKHLKGAVVEVTCKAGDKTVKAYGKTKINGKYAITVEGYNYRKYGGEVCTAKLHAPPKGSPCNIPTSYHMGNKGPRLHVKSKTKYE
;
A
#
# COMPACT_ATOMS: atom_id res chain seq x y z
N SER A 1 12.13 60.78 73.31
CA SER A 1 10.87 61.14 72.62
C SER A 1 9.95 59.94 72.55
N PRO A 2 8.69 60.03 73.00
CA PRO A 2 7.75 58.92 72.89
C PRO A 2 7.30 58.74 71.43
N PRO A 3 6.97 57.50 71.00
CA PRO A 3 6.47 57.26 69.65
C PRO A 3 5.09 57.89 69.44
N PRO A 4 4.77 58.32 68.20
CA PRO A 4 3.52 59.00 67.90
C PRO A 4 2.31 58.08 68.12
N PRO A 5 1.16 58.63 68.49
CA PRO A 5 -0.05 57.86 68.74
C PRO A 5 -0.51 57.15 67.46
N TYR A 6 -0.76 55.85 67.57
CA TYR A 6 -1.30 55.05 66.48
C TYR A 6 -2.80 55.33 66.35
N TYR A 7 -3.19 56.04 65.28
CA TYR A 7 -4.58 56.25 64.91
C TYR A 7 -5.02 55.14 63.95
N TYR A 8 -5.90 54.27 64.44
CA TYR A 8 -6.54 53.25 63.59
C TYR A 8 -7.75 53.86 62.88
N GLN A 9 -7.61 54.10 61.57
CA GLN A 9 -8.75 54.47 60.71
C GLN A 9 -9.43 53.20 60.21
N SER A 10 -10.69 53.02 60.60
CA SER A 10 -11.51 51.91 60.09
C SER A 10 -11.77 52.11 58.60
N PRO A 11 -11.59 51.09 57.74
CA PRO A 11 -11.91 51.20 56.33
C PRO A 11 -13.42 51.44 56.15
N PRO A 12 -13.83 52.17 55.09
CA PRO A 12 -15.23 52.42 54.83
C PRO A 12 -15.98 51.10 54.55
N PRO A 13 -17.27 51.01 54.94
CA PRO A 13 -18.06 49.80 54.72
C PRO A 13 -18.21 49.51 53.22
N PRO A 14 -18.25 48.22 52.82
CA PRO A 14 -18.37 47.85 51.42
C PRO A 14 -19.71 48.33 50.83
N PRO A 15 -19.72 48.76 49.56
CA PRO A 15 -20.94 49.19 48.88
C PRO A 15 -21.93 48.02 48.77
N LYS A 16 -23.22 48.30 48.97
CA LYS A 16 -24.29 47.31 48.79
C LYS A 16 -24.43 46.99 47.30
N THR A 17 -24.17 45.73 46.95
CA THR A 17 -24.42 45.19 45.61
C THR A 17 -25.89 44.83 45.47
N TYR A 18 -26.60 45.49 44.56
CA TYR A 18 -27.93 45.09 44.15
C TYR A 18 -27.81 44.17 42.94
N SER A 19 -28.37 42.96 43.03
CA SER A 19 -28.40 42.01 41.92
C SER A 19 -29.27 42.56 40.77
N PRO A 20 -28.84 42.47 39.51
CA PRO A 20 -29.67 42.89 38.39
C PRO A 20 -30.93 42.00 38.28
N PRO A 21 -32.06 42.54 37.77
CA PRO A 21 -33.28 41.76 37.61
C PRO A 21 -33.06 40.59 36.65
N TYR A 22 -33.51 39.40 37.07
CA TYR A 22 -33.43 38.20 36.25
C TYR A 22 -34.49 38.27 35.13
N TYR A 23 -34.03 38.46 33.89
CA TYR A 23 -34.88 38.36 32.72
C TYR A 23 -34.87 36.92 32.20
N TYR A 24 -36.00 36.23 32.35
CA TYR A 24 -36.20 34.90 31.76
C TYR A 24 -36.70 35.05 30.32
N SER A 25 -35.82 34.83 29.36
CA SER A 25 -36.19 34.73 27.95
C SER A 25 -36.52 33.28 27.60
N SER A 26 -37.80 32.99 27.34
CA SER A 26 -38.22 31.68 26.85
C SER A 26 -37.58 31.40 25.48
N PRO A 27 -36.99 30.22 25.26
CA PRO A 27 -36.48 29.84 23.95
C PRO A 27 -37.64 29.77 22.94
N PRO A 28 -37.38 30.06 21.66
CA PRO A 28 -38.40 29.95 20.63
C PRO A 28 -38.93 28.50 20.53
N PRO A 29 -40.22 28.31 20.19
CA PRO A 29 -40.78 26.98 20.05
C PRO A 29 -40.04 26.19 18.96
N PRO A 30 -39.88 24.87 19.13
CA PRO A 30 -39.18 24.05 18.16
C PRO A 30 -39.90 24.08 16.81
N PRO A 31 -39.16 24.07 15.69
CA PRO A 31 -39.76 24.01 14.37
C PRO A 31 -40.61 22.73 14.24
N LYS A 32 -41.80 22.85 13.63
CA LYS A 32 -42.66 21.70 13.35
C LYS A 32 -41.90 20.74 12.43
N SER A 33 -41.58 19.57 12.94
CA SER A 33 -40.99 18.48 12.16
C SER A 33 -42.08 17.87 11.30
N TYR A 34 -42.08 18.18 10.01
CA TYR A 34 -42.84 17.41 9.04
C TYR A 34 -42.03 16.14 8.77
N SER A 35 -42.53 14.99 9.23
CA SER A 35 -41.96 13.69 8.89
C SER A 35 -41.92 13.55 7.36
N PRO A 36 -40.78 13.16 6.77
CA PRO A 36 -40.67 13.00 5.33
C PRO A 36 -41.69 11.95 4.85
N PRO A 37 -42.25 12.10 3.64
CA PRO A 37 -43.17 11.10 3.09
C PRO A 37 -42.48 9.73 3.06
N TYR A 38 -43.16 8.72 3.61
CA TYR A 38 -42.70 7.34 3.54
C TYR A 38 -42.85 6.85 2.09
N TYR A 39 -41.76 6.92 1.33
CA TYR A 39 -41.67 6.24 0.05
C TYR A 39 -41.42 4.76 0.32
N TYR A 40 -42.47 3.95 0.16
CA TYR A 40 -42.32 2.51 0.07
C TYR A 40 -41.66 2.19 -1.28
N THR A 41 -40.34 2.09 -1.27
CA THR A 41 -39.59 1.59 -2.42
C THR A 41 -39.77 0.07 -2.42
N SER A 42 -40.64 -0.43 -3.29
CA SER A 42 -40.72 -1.88 -3.55
C SER A 42 -39.30 -2.38 -3.86
N PRO A 43 -38.84 -3.46 -3.21
CA PRO A 43 -37.55 -4.04 -3.54
C PRO A 43 -37.54 -4.33 -5.04
N PRO A 44 -36.41 -4.08 -5.73
CA PRO A 44 -36.31 -4.36 -7.15
C PRO A 44 -36.74 -5.81 -7.39
N PRO A 45 -37.48 -6.08 -8.49
CA PRO A 45 -37.86 -7.44 -8.84
C PRO A 45 -36.59 -8.31 -8.79
N PRO A 46 -36.67 -9.56 -8.30
CA PRO A 46 -35.51 -10.43 -8.23
C PRO A 46 -34.90 -10.45 -9.63
N VAL A 47 -33.70 -9.89 -9.72
CA VAL A 47 -32.94 -9.92 -10.95
C VAL A 47 -32.78 -11.40 -11.22
N SER A 48 -33.38 -11.89 -12.31
CA SER A 48 -32.96 -13.15 -12.89
C SER A 48 -31.51 -12.91 -13.28
N TYR A 49 -30.59 -13.12 -12.32
CA TYR A 49 -29.22 -13.36 -12.63
C TYR A 49 -29.28 -14.45 -13.68
N PRO A 50 -28.83 -14.22 -14.93
CA PRO A 50 -28.52 -15.36 -15.77
C PRO A 50 -27.59 -16.19 -14.91
N HIS A 51 -28.07 -17.35 -14.47
CA HIS A 51 -27.25 -18.30 -13.74
C HIS A 51 -25.92 -18.33 -14.48
N PRO A 52 -24.78 -18.10 -13.82
CA PRO A 52 -23.52 -18.36 -14.48
C PRO A 52 -23.56 -19.85 -14.74
N HIS A 53 -23.97 -20.22 -15.96
CA HIS A 53 -23.71 -21.54 -16.48
C HIS A 53 -22.25 -21.81 -16.13
N PRO A 54 -21.93 -22.96 -15.51
CA PRO A 54 -20.57 -23.38 -15.31
C PRO A 54 -20.00 -23.80 -16.67
N HIS A 55 -20.04 -22.91 -17.67
CA HIS A 55 -19.12 -22.95 -18.77
C HIS A 55 -17.79 -22.46 -18.17
N PRO A 56 -16.77 -23.33 -18.06
CA PRO A 56 -15.47 -22.91 -17.63
C PRO A 56 -14.91 -22.06 -18.77
N HIS A 57 -15.20 -20.75 -18.75
CA HIS A 57 -14.39 -19.82 -19.51
C HIS A 57 -12.96 -20.06 -19.05
N PRO A 58 -12.05 -20.48 -19.95
CA PRO A 58 -10.68 -20.70 -19.56
C PRO A 58 -10.17 -19.37 -19.03
N LYS A 59 -9.97 -19.29 -17.71
CA LYS A 59 -9.23 -18.15 -17.15
C LYS A 59 -7.90 -18.16 -17.89
N PRO A 60 -7.52 -17.07 -18.58
CA PRO A 60 -6.25 -17.05 -19.28
C PRO A 60 -5.17 -17.41 -18.24
N LEU A 61 -4.37 -18.43 -18.54
CA LEU A 61 -3.32 -18.88 -17.63
C LEU A 61 -2.36 -17.70 -17.42
N VAL A 62 -2.44 -17.07 -16.25
CA VAL A 62 -1.63 -15.89 -15.93
C VAL A 62 -0.31 -16.36 -15.34
N PHE A 63 0.67 -16.56 -16.21
CA PHE A 63 2.04 -16.84 -15.80
C PHE A 63 2.69 -15.57 -15.23
N LYS A 64 3.03 -15.60 -13.94
CA LYS A 64 3.68 -14.50 -13.23
C LYS A 64 5.03 -14.92 -12.68
N VAL A 65 6.06 -14.14 -13.01
CA VAL A 65 7.37 -14.24 -12.38
C VAL A 65 7.41 -13.35 -11.14
N VAL A 66 7.71 -13.94 -9.99
CA VAL A 66 7.75 -13.24 -8.70
C VAL A 66 9.13 -13.33 -8.06
N GLY A 67 9.55 -12.27 -7.39
CA GLY A 67 10.81 -12.24 -6.67
C GLY A 67 10.97 -11.02 -5.78
N LYS A 68 12.17 -10.84 -5.23
CA LYS A 68 12.55 -9.69 -4.40
C LYS A 68 13.89 -9.12 -4.83
N VAL A 69 14.01 -7.80 -4.83
CA VAL A 69 15.26 -7.08 -5.04
C VAL A 69 15.65 -6.35 -3.76
N TYR A 70 16.94 -6.42 -3.45
CA TYR A 70 17.52 -5.79 -2.28
C TYR A 70 18.65 -4.85 -2.68
N CYS A 71 18.87 -3.83 -1.86
CA CYS A 71 20.05 -3.02 -1.85
C CYS A 71 20.90 -3.37 -0.63
N TYR A 72 22.19 -3.57 -0.85
CA TYR A 72 23.17 -3.74 0.19
C TYR A 72 24.04 -2.49 0.20
N ARG A 73 24.05 -1.75 1.32
CA ARG A 73 24.95 -0.59 1.46
C ARG A 73 26.41 -1.03 1.61
N CYS A 74 26.64 -2.16 2.27
CA CYS A 74 27.95 -2.76 2.45
C CYS A 74 27.90 -4.17 1.86
N TYR A 75 28.27 -4.30 0.59
CA TYR A 75 28.32 -5.57 -0.11
C TYR A 75 29.72 -6.17 -0.05
N ASP A 76 29.81 -7.41 0.44
CA ASP A 76 31.05 -8.18 0.44
C ASP A 76 31.07 -9.06 -0.82
N TRP A 77 32.00 -8.76 -1.74
CA TRP A 77 32.19 -9.49 -2.99
C TRP A 77 32.71 -10.91 -2.78
N THR A 78 33.52 -11.13 -1.74
CA THR A 78 34.11 -12.43 -1.42
C THR A 78 33.10 -13.34 -0.72
N ASN A 79 32.29 -12.77 0.16
CA ASN A 79 31.24 -13.50 0.86
C ASN A 79 29.90 -12.75 0.86
N PRO A 80 29.13 -12.83 -0.24
CA PRO A 80 27.85 -12.12 -0.37
C PRO A 80 26.86 -12.37 0.77
N LYS A 81 26.91 -13.55 1.41
CA LYS A 81 26.05 -13.90 2.55
C LYS A 81 26.35 -13.08 3.80
N LYS A 82 27.59 -12.60 3.97
CA LYS A 82 28.02 -11.72 5.08
C LYS A 82 27.72 -10.24 4.83
N SER A 83 27.19 -9.87 3.66
CA SER A 83 26.87 -8.47 3.35
C SER A 83 25.88 -7.88 4.35
N HIS A 84 26.13 -6.64 4.76
CA HIS A 84 25.37 -5.94 5.80
C HIS A 84 24.45 -4.86 5.23
N HIS A 85 23.54 -4.36 6.07
CA HIS A 85 22.60 -3.28 5.73
C HIS A 85 21.72 -3.58 4.51
N LYS A 86 21.22 -4.82 4.45
CA LYS A 86 20.25 -5.26 3.44
C LYS A 86 18.93 -4.51 3.60
N LYS A 87 18.52 -3.78 2.57
CA LYS A 87 17.22 -3.08 2.49
C LYS A 87 16.45 -3.50 1.24
N HIS A 88 15.14 -3.46 1.29
CA HIS A 88 14.31 -3.70 0.12
C HIS A 88 14.46 -2.53 -0.87
N LEU A 89 14.65 -2.83 -2.16
CA LEU A 89 14.85 -1.80 -3.19
C LEU A 89 13.53 -1.58 -3.96
N LYS A 90 12.91 -0.41 -3.75
CA LYS A 90 11.71 0.03 -4.48
C LYS A 90 12.08 0.63 -5.82
N GLY A 91 11.29 0.35 -6.86
CA GLY A 91 11.42 1.00 -8.17
C GLY A 91 12.53 0.47 -9.07
N ALA A 92 13.20 -0.62 -8.69
CA ALA A 92 14.17 -1.29 -9.55
C ALA A 92 13.42 -1.98 -10.70
N VAL A 93 13.97 -1.88 -11.91
CA VAL A 93 13.44 -2.53 -13.11
C VAL A 93 14.08 -3.91 -13.25
N VAL A 94 13.23 -4.93 -13.38
CA VAL A 94 13.62 -6.32 -13.62
C VAL A 94 13.18 -6.70 -15.03
N GLU A 95 14.07 -7.33 -15.78
CA GLU A 95 13.82 -7.91 -17.10
C GLU A 95 13.66 -9.41 -16.96
N VAL A 96 12.51 -9.92 -17.39
CA VAL A 96 12.23 -11.35 -17.53
C VAL A 96 12.39 -11.72 -19.00
N THR A 97 13.15 -12.76 -19.27
CA THR A 97 13.34 -13.31 -20.61
C THR A 97 12.94 -14.78 -20.62
N CYS A 98 11.99 -15.15 -21.46
CA CYS A 98 11.55 -16.53 -21.63
C CYS A 98 11.81 -17.01 -23.05
N LYS A 99 12.45 -18.18 -23.19
CA LYS A 99 12.60 -18.83 -24.49
C LYS A 99 11.38 -19.71 -24.80
N ALA A 100 10.87 -19.62 -26.02
CA ALA A 100 9.70 -20.34 -26.52
C ALA A 100 10.02 -20.95 -27.89
N GLY A 101 10.78 -22.05 -27.89
CA GLY A 101 11.45 -22.54 -29.11
C GLY A 101 12.47 -21.51 -29.58
N ASP A 102 12.36 -21.08 -30.83
CA ASP A 102 13.27 -20.07 -31.43
C ASP A 102 12.92 -18.63 -31.05
N LYS A 103 11.73 -18.41 -30.49
CA LYS A 103 11.26 -17.07 -30.10
C LYS A 103 11.69 -16.76 -28.68
N THR A 104 12.02 -15.50 -28.44
CA THR A 104 12.33 -14.97 -27.11
C THR A 104 11.28 -13.92 -26.72
N VAL A 105 10.60 -14.14 -25.61
CA VAL A 105 9.62 -13.20 -25.05
C VAL A 105 10.29 -12.43 -23.91
N LYS A 106 10.17 -11.11 -23.90
CA LYS A 106 10.68 -10.25 -22.84
C LYS A 106 9.53 -9.54 -22.13
N ALA A 107 9.63 -9.42 -20.82
CA ALA A 107 8.71 -8.65 -20.00
C ALA A 107 9.50 -7.83 -18.98
N TYR A 108 8.98 -6.66 -18.65
CA TYR A 108 9.61 -5.74 -17.70
C TYR A 108 8.66 -5.43 -16.55
N GLY A 109 9.22 -5.22 -15.37
CA GLY A 109 8.43 -4.69 -14.27
C GLY A 109 9.27 -4.04 -13.19
N LYS A 110 8.59 -3.21 -12.39
CA LYS A 110 9.20 -2.46 -11.30
C LYS A 110 8.92 -3.12 -9.96
N THR A 111 9.88 -3.03 -9.05
CA THR A 111 9.70 -3.51 -7.67
C THR A 111 8.84 -2.56 -6.86
N LYS A 112 7.99 -3.13 -5.99
CA LYS A 112 7.17 -2.43 -5.01
C LYS A 112 8.02 -1.91 -3.84
N ILE A 113 7.40 -1.18 -2.91
CA ILE A 113 8.07 -0.61 -1.73
C ILE A 113 8.81 -1.66 -0.88
N ASN A 114 8.27 -2.88 -0.81
CA ASN A 114 8.88 -4.00 -0.11
C ASN A 114 9.86 -4.80 -0.98
N GLY A 115 10.35 -4.22 -2.09
CA GLY A 115 11.28 -4.85 -3.01
C GLY A 115 10.71 -6.03 -3.79
N LYS A 116 9.44 -6.42 -3.57
CA LYS A 116 8.79 -7.51 -4.32
C LYS A 116 8.43 -7.04 -5.72
N TYR A 117 8.59 -7.92 -6.70
CA TYR A 117 8.04 -7.75 -8.03
C TYR A 117 7.16 -8.94 -8.40
N ALA A 118 6.19 -8.70 -9.29
CA ALA A 118 5.34 -9.71 -9.90
C ALA A 118 5.10 -9.27 -11.35
N ILE A 119 5.76 -9.94 -12.29
CA ILE A 119 5.76 -9.58 -13.73
C ILE A 119 4.93 -10.63 -14.46
N THR A 120 3.87 -10.19 -15.12
CA THR A 120 3.11 -11.03 -16.05
C THR A 120 3.88 -11.09 -17.37
N VAL A 121 4.07 -12.29 -17.93
CA VAL A 121 4.70 -12.45 -19.24
C VAL A 121 3.60 -12.70 -20.27
N GLU A 122 3.14 -11.62 -20.90
CA GLU A 122 2.07 -11.68 -21.89
C GLU A 122 2.54 -12.40 -23.16
N GLY A 123 1.63 -13.16 -23.80
CA GLY A 123 1.94 -13.92 -25.02
C GLY A 123 2.84 -15.15 -24.82
N TYR A 124 3.24 -15.47 -23.58
CA TYR A 124 4.03 -16.66 -23.30
C TYR A 124 3.14 -17.88 -23.01
N ASN A 125 3.28 -18.92 -23.83
CA ASN A 125 2.54 -20.18 -23.64
C ASN A 125 3.23 -21.06 -22.59
N TYR A 126 2.95 -20.79 -21.31
CA TYR A 126 3.52 -21.55 -20.19
C TYR A 126 3.18 -23.04 -20.24
N ARG A 127 1.96 -23.42 -20.67
CA ARG A 127 1.54 -24.83 -20.75
C ARG A 127 2.40 -25.64 -21.71
N LYS A 128 2.92 -25.00 -22.76
CA LYS A 128 3.77 -25.65 -23.77
C LYS A 128 5.25 -25.69 -23.37
N TYR A 129 5.78 -24.60 -22.80
CA TYR A 129 7.22 -24.43 -22.62
C TYR A 129 7.70 -24.49 -21.16
N GLY A 130 6.79 -24.42 -20.19
CA GLY A 130 7.11 -24.40 -18.76
C GLY A 130 7.78 -23.09 -18.30
N GLY A 131 8.06 -22.97 -16.99
CA GLY A 131 8.66 -21.75 -16.43
C GLY A 131 10.20 -21.75 -16.38
N GLU A 132 10.82 -22.92 -16.48
CA GLU A 132 12.26 -23.11 -16.23
C GLU A 132 13.16 -22.50 -17.31
N VAL A 133 12.61 -22.30 -18.51
CA VAL A 133 13.27 -21.65 -19.65
C VAL A 133 13.23 -20.13 -19.57
N CYS A 134 12.64 -19.58 -18.51
CA CYS A 134 12.65 -18.16 -18.19
C CYS A 134 13.81 -17.81 -17.25
N THR A 135 14.36 -16.61 -17.45
CA THR A 135 15.35 -15.98 -16.58
C THR A 135 14.88 -14.59 -16.15
N ALA A 136 15.34 -14.11 -14.99
CA ALA A 136 15.03 -12.76 -14.53
C ALA A 136 16.29 -12.05 -14.03
N LYS A 137 16.65 -10.92 -14.65
CA LYS A 137 17.84 -10.12 -14.30
C LYS A 137 17.48 -8.69 -13.92
N LEU A 138 18.35 -8.05 -13.15
CA LEU A 138 18.27 -6.62 -12.93
C LEU A 138 18.55 -5.88 -14.24
N HIS A 139 17.64 -4.99 -14.62
CA HIS A 139 17.73 -4.21 -15.85
C HIS A 139 18.17 -2.77 -15.58
N ALA A 140 17.54 -2.10 -14.60
CA ALA A 140 17.90 -0.73 -14.24
C ALA A 140 17.61 -0.43 -12.76
N PRO A 141 18.47 0.35 -12.09
CA PRO A 141 18.19 0.84 -10.75
C PRO A 141 17.15 1.97 -10.78
N PRO A 142 16.52 2.30 -9.63
CA PRO A 142 15.72 3.51 -9.51
C PRO A 142 16.58 4.75 -9.78
N LYS A 143 16.02 5.77 -10.45
CA LYS A 143 16.73 7.03 -10.70
C LYS A 143 17.20 7.66 -9.39
N GLY A 144 18.47 8.07 -9.32
CA GLY A 144 19.07 8.68 -8.13
C GLY A 144 19.35 7.72 -6.97
N SER A 145 19.14 6.40 -7.16
CA SER A 145 19.42 5.41 -6.13
C SER A 145 20.93 5.23 -5.91
N PRO A 146 21.40 5.19 -4.65
CA PRO A 146 22.78 4.79 -4.35
C PRO A 146 23.04 3.30 -4.67
N CYS A 147 21.98 2.53 -4.93
CA CYS A 147 22.04 1.12 -5.28
C CYS A 147 21.98 0.97 -6.79
N ASN A 148 23.12 1.17 -7.47
CA ASN A 148 23.24 1.19 -8.94
C ASN A 148 24.11 0.07 -9.52
N ILE A 149 24.85 -0.67 -8.69
CA ILE A 149 25.72 -1.77 -9.13
C ILE A 149 24.96 -3.11 -8.98
N PRO A 150 24.67 -3.83 -10.08
CA PRO A 150 24.02 -5.13 -10.01
C PRO A 150 24.98 -6.20 -9.52
N THR A 151 24.57 -6.97 -8.51
CA THR A 151 25.40 -8.02 -7.89
C THR A 151 25.13 -9.40 -8.51
N SER A 152 26.13 -10.28 -8.47
CA SER A 152 25.99 -11.69 -8.87
C SER A 152 25.38 -12.60 -7.80
N TYR A 153 25.00 -12.06 -6.64
CA TYR A 153 24.28 -12.82 -5.63
C TYR A 153 22.98 -13.40 -6.20
N HIS A 154 22.80 -14.71 -6.07
CA HIS A 154 21.75 -15.48 -6.75
C HIS A 154 21.70 -15.29 -8.28
N MET A 155 22.84 -14.99 -8.90
CA MET A 155 22.97 -14.66 -10.32
C MET A 155 22.09 -13.48 -10.76
N GLY A 156 21.75 -12.55 -9.86
CA GLY A 156 20.80 -11.46 -10.15
C GLY A 156 21.19 -10.55 -11.32
N ASN A 157 22.49 -10.44 -11.64
CA ASN A 157 22.99 -9.72 -12.80
C ASN A 157 22.97 -10.54 -14.11
N LYS A 158 23.06 -11.87 -14.04
CA LYS A 158 23.06 -12.78 -15.21
C LYS A 158 21.66 -13.32 -15.53
N GLY A 159 20.78 -13.37 -14.53
CA GLY A 159 19.44 -13.93 -14.60
C GLY A 159 19.45 -15.44 -14.36
N PRO A 160 19.17 -15.93 -13.13
CA PRO A 160 19.07 -17.37 -12.89
C PRO A 160 17.87 -17.97 -13.63
N ARG A 161 17.91 -19.27 -13.90
CA ARG A 161 16.72 -20.04 -14.27
C ARG A 161 15.69 -19.94 -13.15
N LEU A 162 14.44 -19.75 -13.53
CA LEU A 162 13.34 -19.56 -12.58
C LEU A 162 12.80 -20.91 -12.11
N HIS A 163 12.46 -20.97 -10.83
CA HIS A 163 11.79 -22.13 -10.25
C HIS A 163 10.28 -21.88 -10.18
N VAL A 164 9.51 -22.92 -10.49
CA VAL A 164 8.05 -22.87 -10.37
C VAL A 164 7.68 -22.86 -8.89
N LYS A 165 7.10 -21.75 -8.44
CA LYS A 165 6.73 -21.57 -7.03
C LYS A 165 5.36 -22.16 -6.70
N SER A 166 4.43 -22.10 -7.63
CA SER A 166 3.05 -22.56 -7.46
C SER A 166 2.42 -22.79 -8.82
N LYS A 167 1.63 -23.85 -8.94
CA LYS A 167 0.74 -24.10 -10.08
C LYS A 167 -0.70 -24.00 -9.59
N THR A 168 -1.59 -23.44 -10.39
CA THR A 168 -3.03 -23.50 -10.06
C THR A 168 -3.60 -24.85 -10.48
N LYS A 169 -4.73 -25.29 -9.89
CA LYS A 169 -5.37 -26.59 -10.20
C LYS A 169 -5.81 -26.78 -11.67
N TYR A 170 -5.67 -25.74 -12.48
CA TYR A 170 -6.05 -25.70 -13.90
C TYR A 170 -4.82 -25.68 -14.83
N GLU A 171 -3.63 -25.97 -14.29
CA GLU A 171 -2.33 -25.79 -14.93
C GLU A 171 -1.48 -27.07 -14.86
#